data_AF-A0A971NHK3-F1
#
_entry.id   AF-A0A971NHK3-F1
#
_cell.length_a   1.000
_cell.length_b   1.000
_cell.length_c   1.000
_cell.angle_alpha   90.00
_cell.angle_beta   90.00
_cell.angle_gamma   90.00
#
_symmetry.space_group_name_H-M   'P 1'
#
loop_
_entity.id
_entity.type
_entity.pdbx_description
1 polymer ?
#
loop_
_entity_poly.entity_id
_entity_poly.type
_entity_poly.pdbx_seq_one_letter_code
_entity_poly.pdbx_strand_id
1 'polypeptide(L)'
;MTNTQVRFPSFHIISYYTGYIIFGIAVLMGIPLITSLLMAEWNPALDFVISMSVSVIIGLLMMLLGRRTRTDELQVDWKFGFIIAALSWIMLMFLCSIP
;
A
#
# COMPACT_ATOMS: atom_id res chain seq x y z
N MET A 1 -25.84 -31.65 4.67
CA MET A 1 -24.51 -31.35 4.12
C MET A 1 -24.61 -30.07 3.30
N THR A 2 -24.54 -28.92 3.96
CA THR A 2 -24.55 -27.61 3.28
C THR A 2 -23.14 -27.33 2.77
N ASN A 3 -22.98 -27.42 1.45
CA ASN A 3 -21.78 -27.00 0.73
C ASN A 3 -21.49 -25.53 1.06
N THR A 4 -20.57 -25.30 1.99
CA THR A 4 -19.94 -23.99 2.18
C THR A 4 -19.06 -23.73 0.97
N GLN A 5 -19.66 -23.09 -0.03
CA GLN A 5 -18.95 -22.44 -1.13
C GLN A 5 -17.93 -21.49 -0.48
N VAL A 6 -16.65 -21.87 -0.48
CA VAL A 6 -15.54 -20.99 -0.10
C VAL A 6 -15.48 -19.93 -1.19
N ARG A 7 -16.27 -18.86 -1.04
CA ARG A 7 -16.26 -17.75 -1.98
C ARG A 7 -14.95 -17.03 -1.77
N PHE A 8 -14.14 -16.92 -2.81
CA PHE A 8 -12.89 -16.17 -2.81
C PHE A 8 -13.14 -14.70 -3.25
N PRO A 9 -13.33 -13.75 -2.31
CA PRO A 9 -12.98 -12.35 -2.53
C PRO A 9 -11.78 -11.90 -1.66
N SER A 10 -11.14 -12.83 -0.95
CA SER A 10 -10.07 -12.58 0.04
C SER A 10 -8.87 -11.79 -0.50
N PHE A 11 -8.34 -12.18 -1.65
CA PHE A 11 -7.11 -11.59 -2.19
C PHE A 11 -7.27 -10.11 -2.56
N HIS A 12 -8.43 -9.74 -3.10
CA HIS A 12 -8.67 -8.38 -3.54
C HIS A 12 -8.86 -7.41 -2.35
N ILE A 13 -9.49 -7.87 -1.27
CA ILE A 13 -9.61 -7.11 -0.01
C ILE A 13 -8.22 -6.86 0.58
N ILE A 14 -7.39 -7.90 0.62
CA ILE A 14 -6.00 -7.79 1.10
C ILE A 14 -5.24 -6.77 0.23
N SER A 15 -5.30 -6.88 -1.09
CA SER A 15 -4.67 -5.93 -2.03
C SER A 15 -5.15 -4.50 -1.79
N TYR A 16 -6.45 -4.29 -1.59
CA TYR A 16 -7.03 -2.96 -1.37
C TYR A 16 -6.47 -2.29 -0.11
N TYR A 17 -6.49 -2.98 1.03
CA TYR A 17 -6.02 -2.43 2.29
C TYR A 17 -4.49 -2.30 2.33
N THR A 18 -3.75 -3.25 1.75
CA THR A 18 -2.30 -3.11 1.59
C THR A 18 -1.95 -1.89 0.72
N GLY A 19 -2.70 -1.65 -0.36
CA GLY A 19 -2.54 -0.46 -1.21
C GLY A 19 -2.77 0.85 -0.46
N TYR A 20 -3.76 0.89 0.45
CA TYR A 20 -3.97 2.05 1.34
C TYR A 20 -2.79 2.32 2.27
N ILE A 21 -2.21 1.27 2.86
CA ILE A 21 -1.04 1.41 3.73
C ILE A 21 0.15 1.94 2.93
N ILE A 22 0.42 1.38 1.75
CA ILE A 22 1.50 1.84 0.87
C ILE A 22 1.31 3.30 0.47
N PHE A 23 0.08 3.70 0.10
CA PHE A 23 -0.22 5.08 -0.25
C PHE A 23 -0.03 6.03 0.93
N GLY A 24 -0.43 5.62 2.14
CA GLY A 24 -0.17 6.40 3.36
C GLY A 24 1.33 6.65 3.59
N ILE A 25 2.16 5.64 3.38
CA ILE A 25 3.63 5.79 3.50
C ILE A 25 4.20 6.66 2.38
N ALA A 26 3.70 6.53 1.16
CA ALA A 26 4.12 7.38 0.05
C ALA A 26 3.83 8.87 0.36
N VAL A 27 2.69 9.18 0.98
CA VAL A 27 2.39 10.54 1.45
C VAL A 27 3.35 10.97 2.57
N LEU A 28 3.72 10.07 3.49
CA LEU A 28 4.71 10.37 4.54
C LEU A 28 6.11 10.66 4.00
N MET A 29 6.49 10.11 2.85
CA MET A 29 7.74 10.50 2.15
C MET A 29 7.74 11.98 1.72
N GLY A 30 6.58 12.65 1.72
CA GLY A 30 6.51 14.10 1.57
C GLY A 30 7.27 14.87 2.66
N ILE A 31 7.38 14.31 3.88
CA ILE A 31 8.13 14.94 4.98
C ILE A 31 9.63 15.06 4.63
N PRO A 32 10.37 13.95 4.36
CA PRO A 32 11.78 14.05 4.01
C PRO A 32 12.02 14.82 2.69
N LEU A 33 11.08 14.74 1.73
CA LEU A 33 11.13 15.56 0.52
C LEU A 33 11.09 17.06 0.82
N ILE A 34 10.15 17.51 1.64
CA ILE A 34 10.07 18.93 2.04
C ILE A 34 11.34 19.32 2.79
N THR A 35 11.85 18.48 3.69
CA THR A 35 13.09 18.80 4.43
C THR A 35 14.31 18.93 3.52
N SER A 36 14.46 18.06 2.51
CA SER A 36 15.58 18.14 1.55
C SER A 36 15.50 19.38 0.68
N LEU A 37 14.30 19.78 0.25
CA LEU A 37 14.08 21.04 -0.47
C LEU A 37 14.42 22.26 0.39
N LEU A 38 14.03 22.26 1.67
CA LEU A 38 14.36 23.35 2.62
C LEU A 38 15.87 23.47 2.87
N MET A 39 16.59 22.35 2.86
CA MET A 39 18.05 22.30 2.99
C MET A 39 18.79 22.50 1.67
N ALA A 40 18.08 22.70 0.55
CA ALA A 40 18.63 22.82 -0.80
C ALA A 40 19.46 21.59 -1.27
N GLU A 41 19.14 20.41 -0.72
CA GLU A 41 19.79 19.14 -1.04
C GLU A 41 19.05 18.45 -2.19
N TRP A 42 19.50 18.72 -3.42
CA TRP A 42 18.84 18.25 -4.64
C TRP A 42 18.96 16.75 -4.87
N ASN A 43 20.07 16.13 -4.47
CA ASN A 43 20.26 14.70 -4.64
C ASN A 43 19.20 13.88 -3.89
N PRO A 44 19.07 14.01 -2.55
CA PRO A 44 18.02 13.30 -1.82
C PRO A 44 16.61 13.77 -2.22
N ALA A 45 16.42 15.03 -2.61
CA ALA A 45 15.11 15.50 -3.08
C ALA A 45 14.62 14.71 -4.30
N LEU A 46 15.49 14.45 -5.28
CA LEU A 46 15.15 13.64 -6.46
C LEU A 46 14.89 12.18 -6.09
N ASP A 47 15.70 11.61 -5.20
CA ASP A 47 15.53 10.23 -4.73
C ASP A 47 14.15 10.05 -4.06
N PHE A 48 13.76 11.00 -3.20
CA PHE A 48 12.43 11.00 -2.58
C PHE A 48 11.29 11.25 -3.58
N VAL A 49 11.45 12.12 -4.59
CA VAL A 49 10.42 12.33 -5.63
C VAL A 49 10.18 11.05 -6.42
N ILE A 50 11.25 10.36 -6.84
CA ILE A 50 11.17 9.12 -7.62
C ILE A 50 10.53 8.03 -6.76
N SER A 51 11.03 7.83 -5.54
CA SER A 51 10.49 6.82 -4.61
C SER A 51 9.02 7.06 -4.27
N MET A 52 8.64 8.32 -3.99
CA MET A 52 7.26 8.71 -3.72
C MET A 52 6.36 8.42 -4.94
N SER A 53 6.81 8.76 -6.15
CA SER A 53 6.04 8.52 -7.38
C SER A 53 5.81 7.03 -7.62
N VAL A 54 6.85 6.20 -7.48
CA VAL A 54 6.76 4.74 -7.61
C VAL A 54 5.82 4.15 -6.55
N SER A 55 5.96 4.57 -5.30
CA SER A 55 5.13 4.10 -4.19
C SER A 55 3.65 4.49 -4.35
N VAL A 56 3.37 5.71 -4.82
CA VAL A 56 2.00 6.16 -5.14
C VAL A 56 1.40 5.32 -6.26
N ILE A 57 2.14 5.10 -7.35
CA ILE A 57 1.66 4.28 -8.49
C ILE A 57 1.32 2.86 -8.02
N ILE A 58 2.20 2.23 -7.25
CA ILE A 58 1.99 0.87 -6.75
C ILE A 58 0.79 0.81 -5.78
N GLY A 59 0.70 1.76 -4.84
CA GLY A 59 -0.43 1.85 -3.92
C GLY A 59 -1.76 2.04 -4.65
N LEU A 60 -1.81 2.92 -5.66
CA LEU A 60 -2.99 3.14 -6.49
C LEU A 60 -3.34 1.93 -7.35
N LEU A 61 -2.36 1.23 -7.95
CA LEU A 61 -2.58 0.00 -8.70
C LEU A 61 -3.20 -1.08 -7.81
N MET A 62 -2.67 -1.29 -6.60
CA MET A 62 -3.22 -2.25 -5.64
C MET A 62 -4.64 -1.89 -5.21
N MET A 63 -4.91 -0.60 -4.97
CA MET A 63 -6.26 -0.09 -4.67
C MET A 63 -7.21 -0.28 -5.84
N LEU A 64 -6.79 -0.03 -7.08
CA LEU A 64 -7.61 -0.21 -8.28
C LEU A 64 -7.98 -1.68 -8.50
N LEU A 65 -7.01 -2.59 -8.35
CA LEU A 65 -7.25 -4.04 -8.41
C LEU A 65 -8.24 -4.49 -7.33
N GLY A 66 -8.11 -3.96 -6.11
CA GLY A 66 -8.99 -4.29 -4.99
C GLY A 66 -10.36 -3.58 -5.00
N ARG A 67 -10.53 -2.53 -5.80
CA ARG A 67 -11.77 -1.71 -5.81
C ARG A 67 -13.00 -2.50 -6.26
N ARG A 68 -12.81 -3.55 -7.08
CA ARG A 68 -13.91 -4.35 -7.64
C ARG A 68 -14.63 -5.24 -6.61
N THR A 69 -14.10 -5.35 -5.39
CA THR A 69 -14.62 -6.22 -4.32
C THR A 69 -15.36 -5.47 -3.21
N ARG A 70 -15.43 -4.13 -3.28
CA ARG A 70 -16.15 -3.27 -2.32
C ARG A 70 -17.69 -3.38 -2.43
N THR A 71 -18.21 -4.44 -3.05
CA THR A 71 -19.65 -4.70 -3.20
C THR A 71 -20.12 -5.80 -2.25
N ASP A 72 -19.21 -6.60 -1.70
CA ASP A 72 -19.53 -7.66 -0.76
C ASP A 72 -19.19 -7.17 0.65
N GLU A 73 -20.19 -7.08 1.52
CA GLU A 73 -20.09 -6.70 2.94
C GLU A 73 -19.34 -7.78 3.77
N LEU A 74 -18.15 -8.20 3.31
CA LEU A 74 -17.31 -9.11 4.05
C LEU A 74 -16.69 -8.36 5.23
N GLN A 75 -17.15 -8.74 6.42
CA GLN A 75 -16.50 -8.36 7.66
C GLN A 75 -15.02 -8.78 7.61
N VAL A 76 -14.12 -7.82 7.79
CA VAL A 76 -12.68 -8.07 7.82
C VAL A 76 -12.38 -8.89 9.07
N ASP A 77 -12.25 -10.19 8.88
CA ASP A 77 -11.89 -11.13 9.93
C ASP A 77 -10.43 -10.91 10.37
N TRP A 78 -10.09 -11.20 11.63
CA TRP A 78 -8.75 -10.95 12.21
C TRP A 78 -7.60 -11.59 11.41
N LYS A 79 -7.90 -12.71 10.73
CA LYS A 79 -6.97 -13.42 9.84
C LYS A 79 -6.50 -12.54 8.67
N PHE A 80 -7.38 -11.71 8.11
CA PHE A 80 -7.02 -10.79 7.03
C PHE A 80 -6.15 -9.65 7.54
N GLY A 81 -6.42 -9.14 8.75
CA GLY A 81 -5.58 -8.12 9.38
C GLY A 81 -4.12 -8.55 9.51
N PHE A 82 -3.87 -9.78 9.96
CA PHE A 82 -2.51 -10.35 10.04
C PHE A 82 -1.81 -10.44 8.68
N ILE A 83 -2.52 -10.88 7.64
CA ILE A 83 -1.97 -11.01 6.28
C ILE A 83 -1.68 -9.63 5.69
N ILE A 84 -2.60 -8.67 5.84
CA ILE A 84 -2.42 -7.29 5.37
C ILE A 84 -1.21 -6.65 6.04
N ALA A 85 -1.10 -6.80 7.37
CA ALA A 85 0.04 -6.27 8.11
C ALA A 85 1.37 -6.84 7.61
N ALA A 86 1.50 -8.18 7.53
CA ALA A 86 2.73 -8.82 7.07
C ALA A 86 3.09 -8.46 5.61
N LEU A 87 2.13 -8.49 4.69
CA LEU A 87 2.36 -8.15 3.28
C LEU A 87 2.72 -6.68 3.10
N SER A 88 2.02 -5.78 3.80
CA SER A 88 2.33 -4.36 3.75
C SER A 88 3.75 -4.09 4.21
N TRP A 89 4.20 -4.73 5.29
CA TRP A 89 5.55 -4.53 5.81
C TRP A 89 6.62 -4.99 4.82
N ILE A 90 6.43 -6.16 4.19
CA ILE A 90 7.35 -6.66 3.16
C ILE A 90 7.41 -5.69 1.98
N MET A 91 6.27 -5.25 1.45
CA MET A 91 6.22 -4.29 0.35
C MET A 91 6.90 -2.97 0.72
N LEU A 92 6.66 -2.47 1.93
CA LEU A 92 7.27 -1.24 2.42
C LEU A 92 8.78 -1.34 2.56
N MET A 93 9.34 -2.48 2.99
CA MET A 93 10.79 -2.66 3.02
C MET A 93 11.42 -2.45 1.63
N PHE A 94 10.80 -2.98 0.58
CA PHE A 94 11.28 -2.79 -0.78
C PHE A 94 11.14 -1.34 -1.25
N LEU A 95 9.99 -0.71 -1.00
CA LEU A 95 9.73 0.67 -1.45
C LEU A 95 10.55 1.70 -0.70
N CYS A 96 10.69 1.55 0.61
CA CYS A 96 11.47 2.45 1.46
C CYS A 96 12.98 2.24 1.34
N SER A 97 13.45 1.22 0.60
CA SER A 97 14.87 1.05 0.26
C SER A 97 15.28 1.82 -1.00
N ILE A 98 14.33 2.43 -1.72
CA ILE A 98 14.61 3.20 -2.94
C ILE A 98 15.26 4.57 -2.65
N PRO A 99 14.71 5.41 -1.74
CA PRO A 99 15.32 6.69 -1.40
C PRO A 99 16.45 6.52 -0.38
#